data_AF-A0A7X9D8Y2-F1
#
_entry.id   AF-A0A7X9D8Y2-F1
#
_cell.length_a   1.000
_cell.length_b   1.000
_cell.length_c   1.000
_cell.angle_alpha   90.00
_cell.angle_beta   90.00
_cell.angle_gamma   90.00
#
_symmetry.space_group_name_H-M   'P 1'
#
loop_
_entity.id
_entity.type
_entity.pdbx_description
1 polymer ?
#
loop_
_entity_poly.entity_id
_entity_poly.type
_entity_poly.pdbx_seq_one_letter_code
_entity_poly.pdbx_strand_id
1 'polypeptide(L)'
;MMRTRKILLIVLLSGTVIFSLFSQNGRHEKSGFISVEGQNLVTPEGEVFLMKGINLGNWLNPEGYMFLFQDVNSYRLIDQALKEMVGPDFVNQFWRKFQENYITQDDIRYIRQTGMNSIRVPFHYKLFTYEDFMGNNNPNRGFELLDNVIRWCKEEGVYVVLDMHAAPGGQTGDNIDDSYGYPWLFESPKSQELFCSIWKRIAKHYADEPTVLGYDLLNEPIAHFFDNKDELNNYLEPLYMKVTEAIREVDKNHIVIWGGAQWNTNFSVFQNPKFDDKMMYECHTYWTDTTQAAIQHFLDFREKTNLPMYMG
;
A
#
# COMPACT_ATOMS: atom_id res chain seq x y z
N MET A 1 71.23 -24.55 -66.41
CA MET A 1 71.45 -23.13 -66.75
C MET A 1 70.09 -22.47 -66.91
N MET A 2 69.78 -21.63 -65.93
CA MET A 2 68.78 -20.56 -65.80
C MET A 2 67.45 -20.55 -66.58
N ARG A 3 66.37 -20.52 -65.75
CA ARG A 3 65.05 -19.91 -65.97
C ARG A 3 65.14 -18.42 -66.33
N THR A 4 64.13 -17.94 -67.07
CA THR A 4 63.39 -16.71 -66.71
C THR A 4 62.04 -16.65 -67.45
N ARG A 5 60.92 -16.59 -66.70
CA ARG A 5 59.88 -15.54 -66.84
C ARG A 5 58.78 -15.69 -65.78
N LYS A 6 58.34 -14.50 -65.34
CA LYS A 6 57.43 -14.09 -64.26
C LYS A 6 56.05 -14.76 -64.29
N ILE A 7 55.51 -15.05 -63.10
CA ILE A 7 54.05 -15.07 -62.85
C ILE A 7 53.77 -14.35 -61.52
N LEU A 8 52.75 -13.50 -61.60
CA LEU A 8 52.15 -12.59 -60.63
C LEU A 8 51.55 -13.37 -59.44
N LEU A 9 51.82 -12.94 -58.19
CA LEU A 9 51.15 -13.48 -57.00
C LEU A 9 50.07 -12.49 -56.55
N ILE A 10 48.80 -12.88 -56.68
CA ILE A 10 47.64 -12.18 -56.10
C ILE A 10 47.49 -12.72 -54.67
N VAL A 11 47.57 -11.83 -53.67
CA VAL A 11 47.27 -12.15 -52.28
C VAL A 11 45.78 -11.90 -52.04
N LEU A 12 45.02 -12.97 -51.87
CA LEU A 12 43.64 -12.95 -51.36
C LEU A 12 43.70 -13.06 -49.82
N LEU A 13 43.45 -11.96 -49.12
CA LEU A 13 43.16 -11.98 -47.68
C LEU A 13 41.70 -12.40 -47.48
N SER A 14 41.48 -13.64 -47.06
CA SER A 14 40.18 -14.09 -46.55
C SER A 14 40.05 -13.66 -45.08
N GLY A 15 39.35 -12.55 -44.84
CA GLY A 15 38.93 -12.14 -43.50
C GLY A 15 37.80 -13.06 -42.99
N THR A 16 38.10 -13.90 -42.02
CA THR A 16 37.09 -14.67 -41.29
C THR A 16 36.60 -13.82 -40.11
N VAL A 17 35.42 -13.22 -40.25
CA VAL A 17 34.74 -12.53 -39.15
C VAL A 17 34.06 -13.60 -38.30
N ILE A 18 34.63 -13.91 -37.14
CA ILE A 18 34.00 -14.75 -36.12
C ILE A 18 33.02 -13.86 -35.35
N PHE A 19 31.73 -13.96 -35.67
CA PHE A 19 30.67 -13.41 -34.82
C PHE A 19 30.61 -14.24 -33.54
N SER A 20 31.20 -13.73 -32.46
CA SER A 20 30.99 -14.26 -31.12
C SER A 20 29.63 -13.81 -30.64
N LEU A 21 28.64 -14.71 -30.69
CA LEU A 21 27.36 -14.53 -30.03
C LEU A 21 27.60 -14.56 -28.51
N PHE A 22 27.80 -13.39 -27.92
CA PHE A 22 27.60 -13.22 -26.49
C PHE A 22 26.11 -13.40 -26.20
N SER A 23 25.72 -14.60 -25.80
CA SER A 23 24.49 -14.80 -25.06
C SER A 23 24.68 -14.08 -23.72
N GLN A 24 24.16 -12.85 -23.62
CA GLN A 24 23.83 -12.26 -22.34
C GLN A 24 22.69 -13.10 -21.75
N ASN A 25 23.05 -14.21 -21.09
CA ASN A 25 22.22 -14.75 -20.03
C ASN A 25 22.29 -13.72 -18.90
N GLY A 26 21.50 -12.64 -19.05
CA GLY A 26 21.09 -11.84 -17.92
C GLY A 26 20.39 -12.79 -16.96
N ARG A 27 21.10 -13.24 -15.94
CA ARG A 27 20.45 -13.66 -14.71
C ARG A 27 19.70 -12.42 -14.25
N HIS A 28 18.42 -12.32 -14.60
CA HIS A 28 17.51 -11.52 -13.81
C HIS A 28 17.66 -12.07 -12.39
N GLU A 29 18.35 -11.32 -11.53
CA GLU A 29 18.19 -11.51 -10.10
C GLU A 29 16.69 -11.54 -9.86
N LYS A 30 16.18 -12.69 -9.39
CA LYS A 30 14.79 -12.78 -8.99
C LYS A 30 14.60 -11.72 -7.92
N SER A 31 13.85 -10.68 -8.28
CA SER A 31 13.39 -9.65 -7.36
C SER A 31 12.85 -10.35 -6.12
N GLY A 32 13.37 -10.01 -4.93
CA GLY A 32 12.89 -10.59 -3.66
C GLY A 32 11.44 -10.22 -3.31
N PHE A 33 10.78 -9.41 -4.14
CA PHE A 33 9.43 -8.89 -3.96
C PHE A 33 8.37 -9.76 -4.66
N ILE A 34 7.16 -9.73 -4.12
CA ILE A 34 5.95 -10.17 -4.83
C ILE A 34 5.78 -9.36 -6.13
N SER A 35 5.48 -10.03 -7.23
CA SER A 35 5.17 -9.41 -8.52
C SER A 35 3.69 -9.53 -8.86
N VAL A 36 3.25 -8.72 -9.84
CA VAL A 36 1.92 -8.77 -10.43
C VAL A 36 2.02 -9.44 -11.80
N GLU A 37 1.29 -10.53 -12.00
CA GLU A 37 1.20 -11.23 -13.29
C GLU A 37 -0.26 -11.46 -13.67
N GLY A 38 -0.77 -10.58 -14.54
CA GLY A 38 -2.20 -10.52 -14.84
C GLY A 38 -3.00 -10.31 -13.57
N GLN A 39 -3.90 -11.24 -13.27
CA GLN A 39 -4.76 -11.13 -12.10
C GLN A 39 -4.19 -11.75 -10.81
N ASN A 40 -2.94 -12.22 -10.84
CA ASN A 40 -2.32 -12.94 -9.74
C ASN A 40 -1.18 -12.12 -9.13
N LEU A 41 -1.04 -12.26 -7.81
CA LEU A 41 0.22 -11.99 -7.15
C LEU A 41 1.11 -13.23 -7.28
N VAL A 42 2.41 -13.03 -7.51
CA VAL A 42 3.36 -14.11 -7.73
C VAL A 42 4.58 -13.93 -6.83
N THR A 43 5.00 -15.00 -6.14
CA THR A 43 6.18 -14.98 -5.28
C THR A 43 7.48 -14.91 -6.09
N PRO A 44 8.63 -14.55 -5.49
CA PRO A 44 9.93 -14.63 -6.16
C PRO A 44 10.24 -16.02 -6.76
N GLU A 45 9.69 -17.07 -6.16
CA GLU A 45 9.82 -18.46 -6.63
C GLU A 45 9.03 -18.74 -7.91
N GLY A 46 8.01 -17.92 -8.22
CA GLY A 46 7.11 -18.07 -9.36
C GLY A 46 5.79 -18.75 -8.99
N GLU A 47 5.43 -18.81 -7.71
CA GLU A 47 4.18 -19.42 -7.24
C GLU A 47 3.09 -18.36 -7.09
N VAL A 48 1.84 -18.71 -7.36
CA VAL A 48 0.70 -17.81 -7.11
C VAL A 48 0.55 -17.57 -5.60
N PHE A 49 0.64 -16.32 -5.19
CA PHE A 49 0.43 -15.88 -3.83
C PHE A 49 -1.03 -15.50 -3.59
N LEU A 50 -1.77 -16.36 -2.89
CA LEU A 50 -3.12 -16.03 -2.43
C LEU A 50 -3.05 -15.38 -1.05
N MET A 51 -3.43 -14.10 -0.95
CA MET A 51 -3.50 -13.38 0.31
C MET A 51 -4.56 -14.00 1.23
N LYS A 52 -4.16 -14.28 2.47
CA LYS A 52 -4.99 -14.75 3.58
C LYS A 52 -4.54 -14.01 4.82
N GLY A 53 -5.18 -12.88 5.09
CA GLY A 53 -4.70 -11.96 6.11
C GLY A 53 -5.74 -11.50 7.09
N ILE A 54 -5.28 -10.61 7.97
CA ILE A 54 -6.07 -9.92 8.98
C ILE A 54 -5.61 -8.47 9.09
N ASN A 55 -6.53 -7.58 9.46
CA ASN A 55 -6.22 -6.19 9.77
C ASN A 55 -5.75 -6.05 11.22
N LEU A 56 -4.69 -5.26 11.44
CA LEU A 56 -4.30 -4.80 12.78
C LEU A 56 -5.07 -3.53 13.15
N GLY A 57 -6.40 -3.60 13.09
CA GLY A 57 -7.31 -2.47 13.32
C GLY A 57 -7.23 -1.91 14.74
N ASN A 58 -7.67 -0.66 14.90
CA ASN A 58 -7.68 0.12 16.15
C ASN A 58 -6.30 0.44 16.76
N TRP A 59 -5.21 -0.11 16.23
CA TRP A 59 -3.87 0.10 16.78
C TRP A 59 -3.31 1.49 16.48
N LEU A 60 -3.02 1.75 15.20
CA LEU A 60 -2.41 3.01 14.74
C LEU A 60 -3.45 3.99 14.15
N ASN A 61 -4.72 3.59 14.17
CA ASN A 61 -5.89 4.42 13.88
C ASN A 61 -7.08 3.91 14.73
N PRO A 62 -7.28 4.42 15.96
CA PRO A 62 -8.35 3.99 16.85
C PRO A 62 -9.74 4.35 16.36
N GLU A 63 -10.67 3.44 16.59
CA GLU A 63 -12.08 3.60 16.26
C GLU A 63 -12.96 3.29 17.47
N GLY A 64 -13.98 4.09 17.69
CA GLY A 64 -14.77 4.04 18.92
C GLY A 64 -15.46 2.72 19.16
N TYR A 65 -15.98 2.09 18.10
CA TYR A 65 -16.71 0.83 18.24
C TYR A 65 -15.80 -0.32 18.75
N MET A 66 -14.49 -0.27 18.47
CA MET A 66 -13.52 -1.24 18.98
C MET A 66 -13.19 -1.01 20.46
N PHE A 67 -13.53 0.18 20.99
CA PHE A 67 -13.59 0.50 22.42
C PHE A 67 -15.00 0.36 23.01
N LEU A 68 -15.98 -0.12 22.24
CA LEU A 68 -17.41 -0.20 22.60
C LEU A 68 -18.07 1.18 22.86
N PHE A 69 -17.48 2.25 22.33
CA PHE A 69 -18.09 3.57 22.34
C PHE A 69 -19.12 3.73 21.21
N GLN A 70 -20.11 4.59 21.44
CA GLN A 70 -21.15 4.92 20.45
C GLN A 70 -20.86 6.26 19.79
N ASP A 71 -20.82 7.35 20.57
CA ASP A 71 -20.69 8.72 20.04
C ASP A 71 -19.23 9.20 19.91
N VAL A 72 -18.29 8.45 20.51
CA VAL A 72 -16.86 8.77 20.55
C VAL A 72 -16.13 7.88 19.55
N ASN A 73 -16.33 8.16 18.26
CA ASN A 73 -16.12 7.18 17.19
C ASN A 73 -14.78 7.31 16.41
N SER A 74 -14.12 8.46 16.45
CA SER A 74 -12.80 8.70 15.82
C SER A 74 -11.70 8.94 16.85
N TYR A 75 -10.44 8.78 16.46
CA TYR A 75 -9.29 9.04 17.34
C TYR A 75 -9.38 10.39 18.07
N ARG A 76 -9.65 11.49 17.36
CA ARG A 76 -9.74 12.84 17.95
C ARG A 76 -10.79 12.92 19.04
N LEU A 77 -11.96 12.31 18.81
CA LEU A 77 -13.04 12.29 19.80
C LEU A 77 -12.66 11.42 21.00
N ILE A 78 -12.05 10.25 20.77
CA ILE A 78 -11.57 9.36 21.83
C ILE A 78 -10.54 10.08 22.70
N ASP A 79 -9.52 10.66 22.07
CA ASP A 79 -8.47 11.41 22.74
C ASP A 79 -9.03 12.58 23.55
N GLN A 80 -9.94 13.37 22.96
CA GLN A 80 -10.60 14.47 23.66
C GLN A 80 -11.39 13.98 24.88
N ALA A 81 -12.25 12.98 24.71
CA ALA A 81 -13.06 12.44 25.79
C ALA A 81 -12.21 11.89 26.94
N LEU A 82 -11.15 11.14 26.63
CA LEU A 82 -10.21 10.65 27.64
C LEU A 82 -9.50 11.82 28.35
N LYS A 83 -9.05 12.85 27.61
CA LYS A 83 -8.36 14.01 28.19
C LYS A 83 -9.27 14.80 29.13
N GLU A 84 -10.53 14.96 28.77
CA GLU A 84 -11.54 15.60 29.63
C GLU A 84 -11.82 14.81 30.91
N MET A 85 -11.77 13.46 30.85
CA MET A 85 -12.04 12.61 32.01
C MET A 85 -10.86 12.46 32.98
N VAL A 86 -9.64 12.25 32.46
CA VAL A 86 -8.48 11.85 33.28
C VAL A 86 -7.24 12.72 33.09
N GLY A 87 -7.34 13.77 32.28
CA GLY A 87 -6.28 14.76 32.07
C GLY A 87 -5.23 14.37 31.01
N PRO A 88 -4.59 15.36 30.36
CA PRO A 88 -3.72 15.14 29.20
C PRO A 88 -2.45 14.35 29.51
N ASP A 89 -1.83 14.53 30.68
CA ASP A 89 -0.60 13.83 31.02
C ASP A 89 -0.80 12.32 31.14
N PHE A 90 -1.94 11.90 31.70
CA PHE A 90 -2.29 10.49 31.80
C PHE A 90 -2.62 9.91 30.43
N VAL A 91 -3.43 10.60 29.62
CA VAL A 91 -3.83 10.12 28.28
C VAL A 91 -2.64 9.98 27.36
N ASN A 92 -1.70 10.94 27.40
CA ASN A 92 -0.47 10.85 26.62
C ASN A 92 0.38 9.63 27.03
N GLN A 93 0.42 9.28 28.31
CA GLN A 93 1.08 8.05 28.78
C GLN A 93 0.32 6.79 28.36
N PHE A 94 -1.01 6.81 28.45
CA PHE A 94 -1.87 5.72 27.99
C PHE A 94 -1.62 5.42 26.52
N TRP A 95 -1.66 6.43 25.64
CA TRP A 95 -1.47 6.24 24.21
C TRP A 95 -0.10 5.69 23.84
N ARG A 96 0.98 6.18 24.48
CA ARG A 96 2.32 5.62 24.27
C ARG A 96 2.37 4.12 24.62
N LYS A 97 1.82 3.75 25.78
CA LYS A 97 1.73 2.34 26.19
C LYS A 97 0.82 1.53 25.28
N PHE A 98 -0.29 2.10 24.81
CA PHE A 98 -1.20 1.46 23.87
C PHE A 98 -0.47 1.12 22.58
N GLN A 99 0.23 2.08 21.95
CA GLN A 99 1.03 1.84 20.74
C GLN A 99 2.09 0.75 20.95
N GLU A 100 2.73 0.70 22.11
CA GLU A 100 3.81 -0.24 22.42
C GLU A 100 3.35 -1.67 22.76
N ASN A 101 2.08 -1.85 23.15
CA ASN A 101 1.59 -3.12 23.70
C ASN A 101 0.34 -3.69 23.00
N TYR A 102 -0.32 -2.93 22.13
CA TYR A 102 -1.53 -3.40 21.46
C TYR A 102 -1.22 -4.53 20.46
N ILE A 103 -0.11 -4.43 19.72
CA ILE A 103 0.45 -5.51 18.89
C ILE A 103 1.86 -5.82 19.37
N THR A 104 2.14 -7.12 19.52
CA THR A 104 3.45 -7.64 19.91
C THR A 104 3.93 -8.72 18.93
N GLN A 105 5.17 -9.17 19.10
CA GLN A 105 5.70 -10.29 18.31
C GLN A 105 4.88 -11.58 18.47
N ASP A 106 4.33 -11.82 19.66
CA ASP A 106 3.55 -13.03 19.93
C ASP A 106 2.21 -13.02 19.19
N ASP A 107 1.63 -11.85 18.92
CA ASP A 107 0.46 -11.70 18.07
C ASP A 107 0.78 -12.09 16.62
N ILE A 108 1.93 -11.66 16.09
CA ILE A 108 2.37 -12.02 14.73
C ILE A 108 2.63 -13.53 14.60
N ARG A 109 3.26 -14.14 15.62
CA ARG A 109 3.41 -15.61 15.71
C ARG A 109 2.07 -16.31 15.70
N TYR A 110 1.13 -15.83 16.50
CA TYR A 110 -0.21 -16.41 16.58
C TYR A 110 -0.93 -16.32 15.23
N ILE A 111 -0.91 -15.15 14.58
CA ILE A 111 -1.46 -14.95 13.22
C ILE A 111 -0.88 -16.00 12.27
N ARG A 112 0.45 -16.17 12.25
CA ARG A 112 1.10 -17.17 11.40
C ARG A 112 0.65 -18.60 11.70
N GLN A 113 0.46 -18.95 12.97
CA GLN A 113 -0.01 -20.26 13.42
C GLN A 113 -1.45 -20.56 12.99
N THR A 114 -2.30 -19.54 12.84
CA THR A 114 -3.66 -19.71 12.31
C THR A 114 -3.69 -20.02 10.80
N GLY A 115 -2.54 -19.91 10.11
CA GLY A 115 -2.42 -20.16 8.68
C GLY A 115 -2.52 -18.92 7.80
N MET A 116 -2.61 -17.73 8.41
CA MET A 116 -2.53 -16.46 7.69
C MET A 116 -1.10 -16.20 7.20
N ASN A 117 -0.99 -15.51 6.06
CA ASN A 117 0.27 -15.21 5.38
C ASN A 117 0.49 -13.71 5.12
N SER A 118 -0.46 -12.86 5.49
CA SER A 118 -0.34 -11.42 5.39
C SER A 118 -1.05 -10.69 6.52
N ILE A 119 -0.64 -9.47 6.80
CA ILE A 119 -1.37 -8.51 7.64
C ILE A 119 -1.55 -7.20 6.88
N ARG A 120 -2.64 -6.50 7.17
CA ARG A 120 -2.85 -5.10 6.77
C ARG A 120 -2.72 -4.22 8.01
N VAL A 121 -1.96 -3.14 7.92
CA VAL A 121 -1.69 -2.23 9.04
C VAL A 121 -2.27 -0.85 8.73
N PRO A 122 -3.52 -0.60 9.15
CA PRO A 122 -4.13 0.72 9.12
C PRO A 122 -3.34 1.71 9.98
N PHE A 123 -2.95 2.85 9.43
CA PHE A 123 -2.24 3.89 10.17
C PHE A 123 -2.75 5.31 9.87
N HIS A 124 -2.59 6.19 10.84
CA HIS A 124 -2.92 7.61 10.73
C HIS A 124 -1.71 8.44 10.22
N TYR A 125 -1.92 9.33 9.24
CA TYR A 125 -0.83 10.11 8.61
C TYR A 125 0.03 10.93 9.58
N LYS A 126 -0.56 11.45 10.66
CA LYS A 126 0.12 12.22 11.71
C LYS A 126 1.30 11.48 12.37
N LEU A 127 1.35 10.14 12.31
CA LEU A 127 2.53 9.37 12.74
C LEU A 127 3.83 9.73 11.98
N PHE A 128 3.68 10.44 10.85
CA PHE A 128 4.77 10.90 10.00
C PHE A 128 4.89 12.43 9.96
N THR A 129 4.21 13.16 10.85
CA THR A 129 4.25 14.63 10.92
C THR A 129 4.66 15.12 12.31
N TYR A 130 4.76 16.45 12.48
CA TYR A 130 5.01 17.09 13.77
C TYR A 130 3.71 17.44 14.52
N GLU A 131 2.57 16.95 14.05
CA GLU A 131 1.29 17.14 14.74
C GLU A 131 1.21 16.22 15.95
N ASP A 132 0.52 16.67 17.01
CA ASP A 132 0.26 15.80 18.15
C ASP A 132 -0.67 14.66 17.73
N PHE A 133 -0.19 13.44 17.96
CA PHE A 133 -0.93 12.21 17.75
C PHE A 133 -0.49 11.19 18.78
N MET A 134 -1.45 10.69 19.55
CA MET A 134 -1.25 9.67 20.58
C MET A 134 -0.18 10.06 21.62
N GLY A 135 -0.15 11.34 22.00
CA GLY A 135 0.80 11.87 22.99
C GLY A 135 2.25 11.91 22.52
N ASN A 136 2.46 12.00 21.20
CA ASN A 136 3.75 12.16 20.55
C ASN A 136 3.61 13.09 19.32
N ASN A 137 4.70 13.74 18.91
CA ASN A 137 4.77 14.61 17.73
C ASN A 137 6.07 14.39 16.92
N ASN A 138 6.65 13.18 17.05
CA ASN A 138 7.83 12.76 16.31
C ASN A 138 7.42 12.29 14.90
N PRO A 139 7.92 12.91 13.82
CA PRO A 139 7.59 12.55 12.44
C PRO A 139 8.19 11.21 11.98
N ASN A 140 8.93 10.52 12.86
CA ASN A 140 9.45 9.18 12.62
C ASN A 140 8.78 8.11 13.50
N ARG A 141 7.78 8.47 14.31
CA ARG A 141 7.11 7.51 15.20
C ARG A 141 6.45 6.38 14.42
N GLY A 142 5.87 6.67 13.26
CA GLY A 142 5.33 5.65 12.36
C GLY A 142 6.37 4.62 11.93
N PHE A 143 7.60 5.06 11.59
CA PHE A 143 8.69 4.14 11.22
C PHE A 143 9.11 3.25 12.39
N GLU A 144 9.28 3.80 13.59
CA GLU A 144 9.64 3.01 14.77
C GLU A 144 8.65 1.85 15.05
N LEU A 145 7.36 2.11 14.89
CA LEU A 145 6.30 1.12 15.14
C LEU A 145 6.21 0.10 14.00
N LEU A 146 6.23 0.57 12.76
CA LEU A 146 6.14 -0.28 11.58
C LEU A 146 7.40 -1.14 11.39
N ASP A 147 8.61 -0.61 11.64
CA ASP A 147 9.86 -1.37 11.56
C ASP A 147 9.84 -2.57 12.53
N ASN A 148 9.25 -2.43 13.72
CA ASN A 148 9.10 -3.52 14.67
C ASN A 148 8.19 -4.63 14.13
N VAL A 149 7.00 -4.27 13.64
CA VAL A 149 6.05 -5.24 13.09
C VAL A 149 6.58 -5.89 11.82
N ILE A 150 7.17 -5.12 10.91
CA ILE A 150 7.78 -5.63 9.68
C ILE A 150 8.89 -6.62 10.02
N ARG A 151 9.73 -6.34 11.02
CA ARG A 151 10.75 -7.28 11.48
C ARG A 151 10.14 -8.58 12.01
N TRP A 152 9.09 -8.51 12.84
CA TRP A 152 8.40 -9.72 13.34
C TRP A 152 7.77 -10.52 12.20
N CYS A 153 7.11 -9.84 11.27
CA CYS A 153 6.53 -10.42 10.07
C CYS A 153 7.58 -11.12 9.20
N LYS A 154 8.76 -10.52 9.04
CA LYS A 154 9.89 -11.11 8.32
C LYS A 154 10.39 -12.40 8.98
N GLU A 155 10.49 -12.41 10.31
CA GLU A 155 10.89 -13.60 11.09
C GLU A 155 9.87 -14.76 10.93
N GLU A 156 8.57 -14.44 10.79
CA GLU A 156 7.48 -15.42 10.68
C GLU A 156 7.06 -15.75 9.23
N GLY A 157 7.62 -15.06 8.23
CA GLY A 157 7.25 -15.20 6.82
C GLY A 157 5.84 -14.71 6.51
N VAL A 158 5.42 -13.62 7.16
CA VAL A 158 4.13 -12.94 6.95
C VAL A 158 4.39 -11.64 6.18
N TYR A 159 3.61 -11.37 5.14
CA TYR A 159 3.72 -10.13 4.36
C TYR A 159 2.92 -8.98 4.99
N VAL A 160 3.35 -7.74 4.74
CA VAL A 160 2.71 -6.53 5.31
C VAL A 160 2.17 -5.62 4.21
N VAL A 161 0.89 -5.28 4.30
CA VAL A 161 0.30 -4.15 3.57
C VAL A 161 0.25 -2.95 4.49
N LEU A 162 0.81 -1.84 4.05
CA LEU A 162 0.74 -0.55 4.77
C LEU A 162 -0.44 0.24 4.22
N ASP A 163 -1.36 0.62 5.08
CA ASP A 163 -2.61 1.30 4.72
C ASP A 163 -2.70 2.68 5.36
N MET A 164 -2.71 3.74 4.55
CA MET A 164 -2.99 5.07 5.06
C MET A 164 -4.50 5.23 5.28
N HIS A 165 -4.91 4.84 6.48
CA HIS A 165 -6.30 4.74 6.87
C HIS A 165 -6.95 6.08 7.22
N ALA A 166 -6.13 7.04 7.66
CA ALA A 166 -6.53 8.43 7.85
C ALA A 166 -5.52 9.32 7.13
N ALA A 167 -5.96 10.00 6.08
CA ALA A 167 -5.12 10.83 5.23
C ALA A 167 -5.22 12.33 5.60
N PRO A 168 -4.22 13.16 5.21
CA PRO A 168 -4.29 14.59 5.42
C PRO A 168 -5.58 15.22 4.88
N GLY A 169 -6.33 15.93 5.73
CA GLY A 169 -7.61 16.54 5.36
C GLY A 169 -8.81 15.58 5.35
N GLY A 170 -8.61 14.27 5.51
CA GLY A 170 -9.68 13.27 5.44
C GLY A 170 -10.05 12.90 4.01
N GLN A 171 -10.43 11.64 3.83
CA GLN A 171 -10.78 11.06 2.53
C GLN A 171 -12.22 10.54 2.46
N THR A 172 -12.88 10.32 3.59
CA THR A 172 -14.21 9.71 3.68
C THR A 172 -15.20 10.67 4.31
N GLY A 173 -14.78 11.45 5.32
CA GLY A 173 -15.69 12.29 6.10
C GLY A 173 -16.47 11.54 7.17
N ASP A 174 -15.96 10.41 7.66
CA ASP A 174 -16.58 9.56 8.67
C ASP A 174 -15.56 9.20 9.77
N ASN A 175 -15.94 8.36 10.73
CA ASN A 175 -15.13 8.06 11.90
C ASN A 175 -13.76 7.45 11.57
N ILE A 176 -13.68 6.67 10.48
CA ILE A 176 -12.51 5.88 10.11
C ILE A 176 -11.30 6.74 9.70
N ASP A 177 -11.50 7.97 9.21
CA ASP A 177 -10.42 8.82 8.71
C ASP A 177 -10.02 9.97 9.64
N ASP A 178 -10.63 10.04 10.82
CA ASP A 178 -10.45 11.11 11.82
C ASP A 178 -10.61 12.54 11.25
N SER A 179 -11.38 12.69 10.18
CA SER A 179 -11.57 13.97 9.50
C SER A 179 -12.53 14.90 10.24
N TYR A 180 -12.72 16.09 9.67
CA TYR A 180 -13.69 17.07 10.14
C TYR A 180 -15.06 16.92 9.44
N GLY A 181 -15.42 15.69 9.04
CA GLY A 181 -16.72 15.37 8.43
C GLY A 181 -16.85 15.67 6.93
N TYR A 182 -15.74 16.00 6.26
CA TYR A 182 -15.70 16.22 4.82
C TYR A 182 -14.34 15.79 4.25
N PRO A 183 -14.27 15.19 3.05
CA PRO A 183 -13.04 14.64 2.50
C PRO A 183 -12.19 15.72 1.83
N TRP A 184 -11.65 16.65 2.63
CA TRP A 184 -10.89 17.81 2.14
C TRP A 184 -9.62 17.44 1.37
N LEU A 185 -9.14 16.20 1.45
CA LEU A 185 -8.03 15.71 0.65
C LEU A 185 -8.24 15.95 -0.86
N PHE A 186 -9.47 15.84 -1.36
CA PHE A 186 -9.74 15.98 -2.80
C PHE A 186 -9.72 17.42 -3.29
N GLU A 187 -9.97 18.40 -2.40
CA GLU A 187 -10.06 19.81 -2.78
C GLU A 187 -8.83 20.64 -2.38
N SER A 188 -8.09 20.22 -1.34
CA SER A 188 -6.98 20.98 -0.77
C SER A 188 -5.65 20.59 -1.40
N PRO A 189 -5.00 21.45 -2.22
CA PRO A 189 -3.69 21.15 -2.79
C PRO A 189 -2.64 20.87 -1.72
N LYS A 190 -2.70 21.59 -0.59
CA LYS A 190 -1.79 21.40 0.55
C LYS A 190 -1.95 20.02 1.19
N SER A 191 -3.18 19.53 1.31
CA SER A 191 -3.45 18.18 1.83
C SER A 191 -2.90 17.11 0.89
N GLN A 192 -3.11 17.28 -0.43
CA GLN A 192 -2.57 16.36 -1.44
C GLN A 192 -1.04 16.35 -1.49
N GLU A 193 -0.40 17.52 -1.37
CA GLU A 193 1.06 17.63 -1.29
C GLU A 193 1.59 16.91 -0.05
N LEU A 194 0.96 17.10 1.12
CA LEU A 194 1.34 16.40 2.34
C LEU A 194 1.16 14.89 2.19
N PHE A 195 0.02 14.45 1.65
CA PHE A 195 -0.28 13.04 1.37
C PHE A 195 0.80 12.38 0.49
N CYS A 196 1.12 13.01 -0.65
CA CYS A 196 2.17 12.52 -1.55
C CYS A 196 3.55 12.52 -0.87
N SER A 197 3.86 13.55 -0.07
CA SER A 197 5.15 13.64 0.62
C SER A 197 5.35 12.56 1.69
N ILE A 198 4.27 12.18 2.40
CA ILE A 198 4.30 11.12 3.40
C ILE A 198 4.48 9.78 2.70
N TRP A 199 3.69 9.49 1.66
CA TRP A 199 3.84 8.25 0.90
C TRP A 199 5.22 8.11 0.26
N LYS A 200 5.78 9.19 -0.30
CA LYS A 200 7.15 9.19 -0.82
C LYS A 200 8.20 8.93 0.26
N ARG A 201 8.00 9.42 1.49
CA ARG A 201 8.89 9.11 2.62
C ARG A 201 8.77 7.65 3.04
N ILE A 202 7.56 7.12 3.13
CA ILE A 202 7.30 5.70 3.44
C ILE A 202 7.95 4.80 2.39
N ALA A 203 7.66 5.06 1.11
CA ALA A 203 8.20 4.30 -0.01
C ALA A 203 9.74 4.35 -0.06
N LYS A 204 10.34 5.52 0.19
CA LYS A 204 11.81 5.63 0.25
C LYS A 204 12.41 4.80 1.39
N HIS A 205 11.76 4.75 2.55
CA HIS A 205 12.27 4.03 3.72
C HIS A 205 12.17 2.51 3.52
N TYR A 206 11.10 2.03 2.87
CA TYR A 206 10.87 0.60 2.66
C TYR A 206 11.25 0.07 1.27
N ALA A 207 11.82 0.88 0.37
CA ALA A 207 12.09 0.52 -1.03
C ALA A 207 12.83 -0.83 -1.24
N ASP A 208 13.66 -1.22 -0.26
CA ASP A 208 14.47 -2.44 -0.27
C ASP A 208 13.98 -3.52 0.73
N GLU A 209 12.78 -3.38 1.32
CA GLU A 209 12.24 -4.31 2.33
C GLU A 209 11.11 -5.20 1.75
N PRO A 210 11.42 -6.40 1.23
CA PRO A 210 10.46 -7.25 0.52
C PRO A 210 9.35 -7.85 1.41
N THR A 211 9.47 -7.73 2.74
CA THR A 211 8.39 -8.13 3.65
C THR A 211 7.17 -7.22 3.49
N VAL A 212 7.38 -5.97 3.07
CA VAL A 212 6.29 -5.10 2.66
C VAL A 212 5.80 -5.59 1.29
N LEU A 213 4.53 -5.96 1.19
CA LEU A 213 3.90 -6.39 -0.05
C LEU A 213 3.54 -5.20 -0.92
N GLY A 214 2.99 -4.16 -0.30
CA GLY A 214 2.49 -3.00 -1.01
C GLY A 214 1.95 -1.90 -0.13
N TYR A 215 1.54 -0.84 -0.82
CA TYR A 215 1.05 0.41 -0.26
C TYR A 215 -0.43 0.57 -0.62
N ASP A 216 -1.31 0.34 0.34
CA ASP A 216 -2.73 0.70 0.27
C ASP A 216 -2.87 2.19 0.51
N LEU A 217 -3.06 2.89 -0.59
CA LEU A 217 -2.86 4.33 -0.65
C LEU A 217 -3.89 5.07 0.18
N LEU A 218 -5.11 4.55 0.27
CA LEU A 218 -6.23 5.26 0.87
C LEU A 218 -7.40 4.33 1.20
N ASN A 219 -7.76 4.27 2.47
CA ASN A 219 -8.93 3.53 2.93
C ASN A 219 -10.25 4.26 2.62
N GLU A 220 -11.18 3.55 2.00
CA GLU A 220 -12.60 3.91 1.87
C GLU A 220 -12.92 5.36 1.43
N PRO A 221 -12.30 5.88 0.35
CA PRO A 221 -12.47 7.26 -0.06
C PRO A 221 -13.90 7.58 -0.52
N ILE A 222 -14.35 8.79 -0.23
CA ILE A 222 -15.58 9.44 -0.69
C ILE A 222 -16.83 8.66 -0.28
N ALA A 223 -17.47 9.10 0.79
CA ALA A 223 -18.73 8.51 1.23
C ALA A 223 -19.90 8.75 0.24
N HIS A 224 -20.87 7.83 0.22
CA HIS A 224 -22.07 7.85 -0.62
C HIS A 224 -23.05 8.96 -0.23
N PHE A 225 -22.95 9.47 0.99
CA PHE A 225 -23.91 10.40 1.56
C PHE A 225 -23.62 11.87 1.22
N PHE A 226 -22.55 12.18 0.48
CA PHE A 226 -22.31 13.55 0.01
C PHE A 226 -23.14 13.89 -1.22
N ASP A 227 -23.80 15.06 -1.17
CA ASP A 227 -24.54 15.58 -2.31
C ASP A 227 -23.65 15.78 -3.55
N ASN A 228 -22.38 16.18 -3.35
CA ASN A 228 -21.40 16.36 -4.42
C ASN A 228 -20.49 15.14 -4.67
N LYS A 229 -20.87 13.93 -4.24
CA LYS A 229 -20.07 12.70 -4.41
C LYS A 229 -19.65 12.44 -5.87
N ASP A 230 -20.49 12.78 -6.86
CA ASP A 230 -20.20 12.51 -8.27
C ASP A 230 -19.12 13.45 -8.80
N GLU A 231 -19.03 14.67 -8.27
CA GLU A 231 -17.92 15.59 -8.51
C GLU A 231 -16.65 15.06 -7.85
N LEU A 232 -16.74 14.69 -6.56
CA LEU A 232 -15.63 14.13 -5.78
C LEU A 232 -15.02 12.89 -6.42
N ASN A 233 -15.84 12.00 -6.98
CA ASN A 233 -15.41 10.78 -7.67
C ASN A 233 -14.44 11.07 -8.82
N ASN A 234 -14.53 12.24 -9.47
CA ASN A 234 -13.60 12.62 -10.55
C ASN A 234 -12.20 12.97 -10.05
N TYR A 235 -12.01 13.18 -8.74
CA TYR A 235 -10.72 13.52 -8.15
C TYR A 235 -9.93 12.32 -7.63
N LEU A 236 -10.58 11.16 -7.45
CA LEU A 236 -9.92 9.99 -6.87
C LEU A 236 -8.81 9.44 -7.78
N GLU A 237 -9.11 9.17 -9.04
CA GLU A 237 -8.12 8.67 -9.99
C GLU A 237 -6.93 9.63 -10.19
N PRO A 238 -7.12 10.95 -10.44
CA PRO A 238 -6.02 11.91 -10.50
C PRO A 238 -5.15 11.95 -9.23
N LEU A 239 -5.77 11.85 -8.04
CA LEU A 239 -5.03 11.83 -6.78
C LEU A 239 -4.15 10.58 -6.68
N TYR A 240 -4.71 9.40 -7.00
CA TYR A 240 -3.97 8.15 -7.00
C TYR A 240 -2.82 8.12 -8.01
N MET A 241 -3.03 8.64 -9.22
CA MET A 241 -1.96 8.81 -10.20
C MET A 241 -0.82 9.67 -9.63
N LYS A 242 -1.16 10.83 -9.06
CA LYS A 242 -0.19 11.78 -8.48
C LYS A 242 0.65 11.15 -7.35
N VAL A 243 0.04 10.43 -6.42
CA VAL A 243 0.78 9.78 -5.33
C VAL A 243 1.59 8.58 -5.84
N THR A 244 1.07 7.83 -6.82
CA THR A 244 1.78 6.71 -7.43
C THR A 244 3.04 7.19 -8.13
N GLU A 245 2.96 8.29 -8.90
CA GLU A 245 4.13 8.94 -9.50
C GLU A 245 5.16 9.35 -8.44
N ALA A 246 4.72 9.97 -7.33
CA ALA A 246 5.60 10.39 -6.24
C ALA A 246 6.31 9.20 -5.56
N ILE A 247 5.60 8.09 -5.33
CA ILE A 247 6.18 6.83 -4.82
C ILE A 247 7.22 6.31 -5.81
N ARG A 248 6.87 6.29 -7.10
CA ARG A 248 7.72 5.76 -8.17
C ARG A 248 8.99 6.59 -8.37
N GLU A 249 9.10 7.81 -7.87
CA GLU A 249 10.38 8.53 -7.86
C GLU A 249 11.45 7.87 -6.97
N VAL A 250 11.04 7.08 -5.97
CA VAL A 250 11.94 6.51 -4.96
C VAL A 250 11.84 4.99 -4.83
N ASP A 251 10.76 4.39 -5.32
CA ASP A 251 10.48 2.96 -5.17
C ASP A 251 9.82 2.37 -6.42
N LYS A 252 10.52 1.43 -7.08
CA LYS A 252 10.04 0.70 -8.27
C LYS A 252 9.65 -0.75 -7.97
N ASN A 253 9.71 -1.16 -6.71
CA ASN A 253 9.60 -2.55 -6.29
C ASN A 253 8.20 -2.91 -5.83
N HIS A 254 7.62 -2.10 -4.94
CA HIS A 254 6.38 -2.42 -4.24
C HIS A 254 5.13 -2.21 -5.08
N ILE A 255 4.09 -2.97 -4.75
CA ILE A 255 2.77 -2.87 -5.36
C ILE A 255 2.06 -1.64 -4.80
N VAL A 256 1.52 -0.78 -5.66
CA VAL A 256 0.58 0.27 -5.25
C VAL A 256 -0.85 -0.29 -5.31
N ILE A 257 -1.62 -0.04 -4.27
CA ILE A 257 -2.93 -0.65 -4.09
C ILE A 257 -3.96 0.48 -4.08
N TRP A 258 -4.94 0.39 -4.99
CA TRP A 258 -5.99 1.41 -5.13
C TRP A 258 -7.32 0.86 -4.58
N GLY A 259 -7.86 1.52 -3.56
CA GLY A 259 -9.23 1.30 -3.08
C GLY A 259 -10.27 2.02 -3.95
N GLY A 260 -11.43 1.40 -4.16
CA GLY A 260 -12.57 2.04 -4.84
C GLY A 260 -13.18 3.19 -4.04
N ALA A 261 -13.97 4.05 -4.69
CA ALA A 261 -14.76 5.04 -3.96
C ALA A 261 -15.89 4.37 -3.17
N GLN A 262 -16.53 5.09 -2.26
CA GLN A 262 -17.66 4.61 -1.45
C GLN A 262 -17.34 3.28 -0.75
N TRP A 263 -16.57 3.34 0.34
CA TRP A 263 -16.16 2.17 1.14
C TRP A 263 -15.46 1.09 0.33
N ASN A 264 -14.58 1.46 -0.60
CA ASN A 264 -13.88 0.50 -1.47
C ASN A 264 -14.84 -0.40 -2.28
N THR A 265 -16.04 0.09 -2.65
CA THR A 265 -17.03 -0.71 -3.41
C THR A 265 -17.28 -0.19 -4.83
N ASN A 266 -17.06 1.09 -5.09
CA ASN A 266 -17.30 1.70 -6.40
C ASN A 266 -16.02 1.89 -7.21
N PHE A 267 -15.79 0.99 -8.16
CA PHE A 267 -14.66 1.03 -9.10
C PHE A 267 -15.00 1.69 -10.44
N SER A 268 -16.24 2.13 -10.65
CA SER A 268 -16.64 2.80 -11.90
C SER A 268 -16.00 4.19 -12.08
N VAL A 269 -15.41 4.72 -11.00
CA VAL A 269 -14.72 6.01 -10.94
C VAL A 269 -13.39 6.03 -11.73
N PHE A 270 -12.82 4.86 -12.03
CA PHE A 270 -11.53 4.74 -12.73
C PHE A 270 -11.71 4.72 -14.26
N GLN A 271 -11.13 5.70 -14.95
CA GLN A 271 -11.11 5.78 -16.42
C GLN A 271 -9.86 5.12 -17.01
N ASN A 272 -8.73 5.21 -16.31
CA ASN A 272 -7.47 4.55 -16.64
C ASN A 272 -7.07 3.53 -15.55
N PRO A 273 -7.76 2.38 -15.47
CA PRO A 273 -7.59 1.45 -14.36
C PRO A 273 -6.32 0.57 -14.45
N LYS A 274 -5.37 0.90 -15.34
CA LYS A 274 -4.05 0.24 -15.43
C LYS A 274 -2.95 1.30 -15.53
N PHE A 275 -2.76 2.05 -14.46
CA PHE A 275 -1.83 3.16 -14.45
C PHE A 275 -0.36 2.75 -14.20
N ASP A 276 -0.11 1.69 -13.44
CA ASP A 276 1.22 1.23 -13.05
C ASP A 276 1.38 -0.28 -13.29
N ASP A 277 2.59 -0.73 -13.66
CA ASP A 277 2.86 -2.16 -13.93
C ASP A 277 2.82 -3.02 -12.65
N LYS A 278 2.96 -2.40 -11.49
CA LYS A 278 2.91 -3.04 -10.18
C LYS A 278 1.80 -2.43 -9.35
N MET A 279 0.56 -2.69 -9.79
CA MET A 279 -0.63 -2.28 -9.07
C MET A 279 -1.61 -3.42 -8.84
N MET A 280 -2.43 -3.27 -7.81
CA MET A 280 -3.62 -4.08 -7.59
C MET A 280 -4.75 -3.23 -7.01
N TYR A 281 -5.94 -3.82 -6.95
CA TYR A 281 -7.11 -3.18 -6.36
C TYR A 281 -7.48 -3.81 -5.01
N GLU A 282 -8.08 -2.98 -4.15
CA GLU A 282 -8.64 -3.41 -2.87
C GLU A 282 -10.14 -3.13 -2.83
N CYS A 283 -10.92 -4.13 -2.45
CA CYS A 283 -12.36 -4.00 -2.23
C CYS A 283 -12.77 -4.39 -0.82
N HIS A 284 -13.86 -3.82 -0.31
CA HIS A 284 -14.45 -4.23 0.97
C HIS A 284 -15.85 -4.82 0.78
N THR A 285 -16.23 -5.72 1.69
CA THR A 285 -17.62 -6.15 1.84
C THR A 285 -17.99 -6.25 3.31
N TYR A 286 -19.21 -5.85 3.63
CA TYR A 286 -19.77 -5.99 4.97
C TYR A 286 -21.20 -6.48 4.85
N TRP A 287 -21.63 -7.32 5.80
CA TRP A 287 -23.03 -7.77 5.92
C TRP A 287 -23.61 -8.37 4.63
N THR A 288 -22.80 -9.09 3.87
CA THR A 288 -23.17 -9.69 2.59
C THR A 288 -23.17 -11.22 2.65
N ASP A 289 -23.87 -11.86 1.71
CA ASP A 289 -23.87 -13.31 1.56
C ASP A 289 -22.52 -13.83 1.08
N THR A 290 -22.11 -15.01 1.56
CA THR A 290 -20.88 -15.68 1.10
C THR A 290 -21.10 -16.41 -0.23
N THR A 291 -21.47 -15.67 -1.27
CA THR A 291 -21.75 -16.19 -2.61
C THR A 291 -20.98 -15.43 -3.69
N GLN A 292 -20.74 -16.08 -4.84
CA GLN A 292 -20.11 -15.40 -5.97
C GLN A 292 -20.95 -14.21 -6.48
N ALA A 293 -22.28 -14.33 -6.46
CA ALA A 293 -23.19 -13.27 -6.90
C ALA A 293 -22.99 -11.97 -6.09
N ALA A 294 -22.74 -12.09 -4.78
CA ALA A 294 -22.49 -10.95 -3.90
C ALA A 294 -21.24 -10.14 -4.28
N ILE A 295 -20.24 -10.77 -4.91
CA ILE A 295 -18.97 -10.15 -5.30
C ILE A 295 -18.78 -10.06 -6.82
N GLN A 296 -19.82 -10.36 -7.61
CA GLN A 296 -19.67 -10.50 -9.07
C GLN A 296 -19.17 -9.21 -9.72
N HIS A 297 -19.61 -8.05 -9.24
CA HIS A 297 -19.14 -6.75 -9.73
C HIS A 297 -17.63 -6.53 -9.53
N PHE A 298 -17.04 -7.05 -8.45
CA PHE A 298 -15.60 -7.05 -8.23
C PHE A 298 -14.87 -8.00 -9.18
N LEU A 299 -15.42 -9.20 -9.40
CA LEU A 299 -14.87 -10.16 -10.36
C LEU A 299 -14.89 -9.60 -11.78
N ASP A 300 -15.99 -8.97 -12.19
CA ASP A 300 -16.14 -8.34 -13.50
C ASP A 300 -15.12 -7.21 -13.69
N PHE A 301 -14.88 -6.41 -12.64
CA PHE A 301 -13.85 -5.37 -12.68
C PHE A 301 -12.42 -5.95 -12.75
N ARG A 302 -12.14 -7.01 -11.99
CA ARG A 302 -10.87 -7.76 -12.03
C ARG A 302 -10.61 -8.37 -13.42
N GLU A 303 -11.65 -8.89 -14.08
CA GLU A 303 -11.58 -9.37 -15.47
C GLU A 303 -11.31 -8.22 -16.45
N LYS A 304 -12.08 -7.12 -16.36
CA LYS A 304 -11.91 -5.93 -17.20
C LYS A 304 -10.49 -5.37 -17.12
N THR A 305 -9.92 -5.33 -15.92
CA THR A 305 -8.59 -4.74 -15.67
C THR A 305 -7.46 -5.75 -15.80
N ASN A 306 -7.71 -7.06 -15.79
CA ASN A 306 -6.67 -8.08 -15.74
C ASN A 306 -5.56 -7.75 -14.73
N LEU A 307 -5.96 -7.24 -13.56
CA LEU A 307 -5.10 -6.89 -12.43
C LEU A 307 -5.55 -7.68 -11.21
N PRO A 308 -4.70 -7.90 -10.20
CA PRO A 308 -5.11 -8.54 -8.96
C PRO A 308 -6.11 -7.66 -8.23
N MET A 309 -7.00 -8.32 -7.49
CA MET A 309 -7.89 -7.67 -6.54
C MET A 309 -7.92 -8.53 -5.29
N TYR A 310 -7.78 -7.91 -4.13
CA TYR A 310 -7.94 -8.58 -2.85
C TYR A 310 -9.03 -7.89 -2.03
N MET A 311 -9.64 -8.66 -1.14
CA MET A 311 -10.62 -8.14 -0.19
C MET A 311 -9.88 -7.70 1.07
N GLY A 312 -9.87 -6.39 1.30
CA GLY A 312 -9.14 -5.69 2.36
C GLY A 312 -9.59 -6.02 3.77
#